data_AF-A0A538IC35-F1
#
_entry.id   AF-A0A538IC35-F1
#
_cell.length_a   1.000
_cell.length_b   1.000
_cell.length_c   1.000
_cell.angle_alpha   90.00
_cell.angle_beta   90.00
_cell.angle_gamma   90.00
#
_symmetry.space_group_name_H-M   'P 1'
#
loop_
_entity.id
_entity.type
_entity.pdbx_description
1 polymer ?
#
loop_
_entity_poly.entity_id
_entity_poly.type
_entity_poly.pdbx_seq_one_letter_code
_entity_poly.pdbx_strand_id
1 'polypeptide(L)'
;MSDFGAAVKLTSAECLTYNCATAIDLSRVRSLLFAPGSDERKLVKALASAADAVVADLEDAVAPGEKAAARGLVRDIFAAAAEGPRPLRLVRVNAVGTEFHDDDMAAVAAIAPDAIVLPKATADAVDALGTAGPPLVAIVETAQGVRLAYEIASQPRVAALQIGAVDLGAEVGLEPRPDGLEILYVRSPARSASVARHASILRRCPS
;
A
#
# COMPACT_ATOMS: atom_id res chain seq x y z
N MET A 1 15.88 54.60 -19.57
CA MET A 1 14.55 55.14 -19.20
C MET A 1 13.56 54.05 -19.53
N SER A 2 13.25 53.22 -18.53
CA SER A 2 11.97 53.21 -17.77
C SER A 2 10.98 52.26 -18.44
N ASP A 3 10.24 51.38 -17.79
CA ASP A 3 10.16 50.80 -16.45
C ASP A 3 9.06 49.70 -16.57
N PHE A 4 8.78 48.98 -15.48
CA PHE A 4 7.62 48.10 -15.22
C PHE A 4 7.72 46.61 -15.54
N GLY A 5 7.61 45.84 -14.45
CA GLY A 5 7.59 44.39 -14.43
C GLY A 5 6.29 43.75 -14.90
N ALA A 6 6.38 42.44 -15.06
CA ALA A 6 5.27 41.52 -15.08
C ALA A 6 5.71 40.24 -14.38
N ALA A 7 4.89 39.77 -13.44
CA ALA A 7 5.03 38.51 -12.77
C ALA A 7 5.22 37.35 -13.78
N VAL A 8 6.33 36.64 -13.67
CA VAL A 8 6.53 35.40 -14.42
C VAL A 8 5.69 34.31 -13.74
N LYS A 9 4.56 33.96 -14.37
CA LYS A 9 3.79 32.76 -14.06
C LYS A 9 4.74 31.55 -14.07
N LEU A 10 4.91 30.89 -12.93
CA LEU A 10 5.53 29.58 -12.84
C LEU A 10 4.57 28.57 -13.49
N THR A 11 4.83 28.19 -14.74
CA THR A 11 4.06 27.19 -15.47
C THR A 11 4.66 25.80 -15.27
N SER A 12 3.95 24.93 -14.54
CA SER A 12 3.76 23.48 -14.75
C SER A 12 4.93 22.53 -15.09
N ALA A 13 6.19 22.95 -15.03
CA ALA A 13 7.32 22.14 -15.52
C ALA A 13 8.18 21.47 -14.44
N GLU A 14 7.91 21.69 -13.15
CA GLU A 14 8.64 21.02 -12.05
C GLU A 14 7.88 19.80 -11.46
N CYS A 15 6.72 19.47 -12.02
CA CYS A 15 5.90 18.32 -11.64
C CYS A 15 6.12 17.10 -12.57
N LEU A 16 7.37 16.84 -12.96
CA LEU A 16 7.71 15.77 -13.93
C LEU A 16 8.94 14.97 -13.50
N THR A 17 8.95 14.41 -12.28
CA THR A 17 9.85 13.30 -11.92
C THR A 17 9.15 11.98 -11.66
N TYR A 18 7.82 11.90 -11.84
CA TYR A 18 7.15 10.60 -12.04
C TYR A 18 6.65 10.51 -13.47
N ASN A 19 7.30 9.65 -14.24
CA ASN A 19 6.93 9.30 -15.59
C ASN A 19 5.50 8.72 -15.60
N CYS A 20 4.51 9.46 -16.11
CA CYS A 20 3.13 8.96 -16.31
C CYS A 20 3.03 7.73 -17.24
N ALA A 21 4.14 7.28 -17.83
CA ALA A 21 4.16 6.21 -18.84
C ALA A 21 4.13 4.77 -18.29
N THR A 22 4.08 4.56 -16.97
CA THR A 22 3.94 3.21 -16.37
C THR A 22 3.10 3.25 -15.09
N ALA A 23 1.82 3.64 -15.19
CA ALA A 23 0.90 3.39 -14.10
C ALA A 23 0.74 1.87 -13.94
N ILE A 24 1.28 1.30 -12.85
CA ILE A 24 1.13 -0.12 -12.50
C ILE A 24 -0.38 -0.42 -12.41
N ASP A 25 -0.87 -1.32 -13.27
CA ASP A 25 -2.27 -1.73 -13.27
C ASP A 25 -2.53 -2.81 -12.19
N LEU A 26 -2.98 -2.38 -11.01
CA LEU A 26 -3.35 -3.27 -9.91
C LEU A 26 -4.64 -4.07 -10.17
N SER A 27 -5.41 -3.78 -11.22
CA SER A 27 -6.65 -4.52 -11.54
C SER A 27 -6.41 -5.96 -11.97
N ARG A 28 -5.17 -6.28 -12.38
CA ARG A 28 -4.73 -7.64 -12.73
C ARG A 28 -4.02 -8.37 -11.60
N VAL A 29 -4.03 -7.83 -10.39
CA VAL A 29 -3.45 -8.49 -9.21
C VAL A 29 -4.54 -9.33 -8.54
N ARG A 30 -4.38 -10.65 -8.58
CA ARG A 30 -5.34 -11.62 -8.00
C ARG A 30 -4.81 -12.22 -6.70
N SER A 31 -3.51 -12.15 -6.48
CA SER A 31 -2.81 -12.73 -5.34
C SER A 31 -1.79 -11.77 -4.74
N LEU A 32 -1.94 -11.50 -3.44
CA LEU A 32 -0.93 -10.83 -2.61
C LEU A 32 -0.29 -11.85 -1.66
N LEU A 33 1.03 -12.05 -1.79
CA LEU A 33 1.81 -12.88 -0.89
C LEU A 33 2.62 -12.01 0.07
N PHE A 34 2.29 -12.09 1.37
CA PHE A 34 2.98 -11.33 2.41
C PHE A 34 4.20 -12.10 2.91
N ALA A 35 5.34 -11.42 3.04
CA ALA A 35 6.56 -11.95 3.63
C ALA A 35 7.15 -10.93 4.63
N PRO A 36 7.67 -11.37 5.79
CA PRO A 36 8.32 -10.48 6.75
C PRO A 36 9.51 -9.76 6.10
N GLY A 37 9.59 -8.44 6.21
CA GLY A 37 10.69 -7.64 5.68
C GLY A 37 12.03 -7.91 6.38
N SER A 38 12.01 -8.52 7.57
CA SER A 38 13.20 -8.93 8.31
C SER A 38 13.71 -10.35 7.97
N ASP A 39 13.00 -11.12 7.14
CA ASP A 39 13.34 -12.51 6.80
C ASP A 39 13.73 -12.63 5.32
N GLU A 40 15.04 -12.52 5.05
CA GLU A 40 15.61 -12.60 3.70
C GLU A 40 15.15 -13.85 2.95
N ARG A 41 15.24 -15.01 3.61
CA ARG A 41 14.91 -16.30 3.01
C ARG A 41 13.46 -16.34 2.57
N LYS A 42 12.53 -15.88 3.41
CA LYS A 42 11.10 -15.86 3.07
C LYS A 42 10.80 -14.84 1.98
N LEU A 43 11.41 -13.65 2.03
CA LEU A 43 11.15 -12.61 1.04
C LEU A 43 11.68 -13.01 -0.35
N VAL A 44 12.90 -13.55 -0.44
CA VAL A 44 13.46 -14.07 -1.70
C VAL A 44 12.60 -15.22 -2.24
N LYS A 45 12.16 -16.15 -1.38
CA LYS A 45 11.26 -17.23 -1.80
C LYS A 45 9.92 -16.71 -2.31
N ALA A 46 9.36 -15.67 -1.67
CA ALA A 46 8.11 -15.05 -2.11
C ALA A 46 8.27 -14.41 -3.49
N LEU A 47 9.38 -13.70 -3.73
CA LEU A 47 9.71 -13.09 -5.03
C LEU A 47 9.89 -14.12 -6.15
N ALA A 48 10.33 -15.35 -5.83
CA ALA A 48 10.44 -16.45 -6.77
C ALA A 48 9.11 -17.23 -6.99
N SER A 49 8.01 -16.80 -6.37
CA SER A 49 6.72 -17.49 -6.46
C SER A 49 5.90 -17.08 -7.70
N ALA A 50 4.78 -17.77 -7.93
CA ALA A 50 3.80 -17.40 -8.96
C ALA A 50 2.79 -16.33 -8.49
N ALA A 51 3.04 -15.66 -7.38
CA ALA A 51 2.18 -14.57 -6.90
C ALA A 51 2.15 -13.41 -7.90
N ASP A 52 1.02 -12.72 -7.99
CA ASP A 52 0.90 -11.54 -8.83
C ASP A 52 1.65 -10.34 -8.21
N ALA A 53 1.69 -10.28 -6.87
CA ALA A 53 2.39 -9.29 -6.08
C ALA A 53 2.91 -9.89 -4.76
N VAL A 54 4.08 -9.43 -4.33
CA VAL A 54 4.72 -9.77 -3.06
C VAL A 54 4.77 -8.52 -2.20
N VAL A 55 4.28 -8.63 -0.96
CA VAL A 55 4.30 -7.55 0.02
C VAL A 55 5.42 -7.82 1.03
N ALA A 56 6.47 -7.02 0.98
CA ALA A 56 7.46 -6.94 2.04
C ALA A 56 6.84 -6.21 3.23
N ASP A 57 6.69 -6.92 4.34
CA ASP A 57 6.00 -6.42 5.52
C ASP A 57 6.96 -5.77 6.51
N LEU A 58 6.83 -4.45 6.71
CA LEU A 58 7.56 -3.69 7.73
C LEU A 58 6.72 -3.42 8.99
N GLU A 59 5.45 -3.85 9.03
CA GLU A 59 4.53 -3.67 10.17
C GLU A 59 4.61 -4.90 11.11
N ASP A 60 3.51 -5.60 11.36
CA ASP A 60 3.39 -6.55 12.48
C ASP A 60 4.34 -7.76 12.40
N ALA A 61 4.81 -8.11 11.20
CA ALA A 61 5.76 -9.22 11.03
C ALA A 61 7.21 -8.86 11.41
N VAL A 62 7.49 -7.61 11.80
CA VAL A 62 8.83 -7.14 12.16
C VAL A 62 8.82 -6.55 13.57
N ALA A 63 9.69 -7.06 14.44
CA ALA A 63 9.84 -6.56 15.79
C ALA A 63 10.35 -5.10 15.81
N PRO A 64 9.97 -4.28 16.80
CA PRO A 64 10.39 -2.87 16.87
C PRO A 64 11.90 -2.65 16.70
N GLY A 65 12.73 -3.46 17.37
CA GLY A 65 14.20 -3.37 17.29
C GLY A 65 14.80 -3.79 15.93
N GLU A 66 14.01 -4.41 15.05
CA GLU A 66 14.46 -4.91 13.75
C GLU A 66 14.00 -4.04 12.58
N LYS A 67 13.12 -3.05 12.80
CA LYS A 67 12.53 -2.20 11.74
C LYS A 67 13.58 -1.56 10.84
N ALA A 68 14.62 -0.97 11.43
CA ALA A 68 15.69 -0.32 10.68
C ALA A 68 16.46 -1.30 9.79
N ALA A 69 16.80 -2.48 10.32
CA ALA A 69 17.47 -3.53 9.55
C ALA A 69 16.57 -4.08 8.44
N ALA A 70 15.29 -4.28 8.72
CA ALA A 70 14.30 -4.75 7.74
C ALA A 70 14.16 -3.80 6.55
N ARG A 71 14.12 -2.47 6.77
CA ARG A 71 14.09 -1.48 5.68
C ARG A 71 15.30 -1.62 4.74
N GLY A 72 16.50 -1.77 5.31
CA GLY A 72 17.73 -1.96 4.54
C GLY A 72 17.69 -3.27 3.74
N LEU A 73 17.26 -4.35 4.38
CA LEU A 73 17.15 -5.66 3.75
C LEU A 73 16.15 -5.66 2.59
N VAL A 74 14.97 -5.08 2.77
CA VAL A 74 13.94 -4.96 1.72
C VAL A 74 14.47 -4.17 0.53
N ARG A 75 15.17 -3.05 0.76
CA ARG A 75 15.81 -2.27 -0.31
C ARG A 75 16.77 -3.13 -1.12
N ASP A 76 17.67 -3.83 -0.46
CA ASP A 76 18.73 -4.59 -1.13
C ASP A 76 18.13 -5.77 -1.93
N ILE A 77 17.14 -6.47 -1.37
CA ILE A 77 16.44 -7.57 -2.05
C ILE A 77 15.63 -7.06 -3.24
N PHE A 78 14.87 -5.98 -3.09
CA PHE A 78 14.03 -5.45 -4.18
C PHE A 78 14.87 -4.86 -5.31
N ALA A 79 16.04 -4.28 -5.00
CA ALA A 79 17.00 -3.85 -6.00
C ALA A 79 17.58 -5.03 -6.79
N ALA A 80 17.92 -6.14 -6.13
CA ALA A 80 18.40 -7.36 -6.78
C ALA A 80 17.32 -8.06 -7.64
N ALA A 81 16.04 -7.89 -7.27
CA ALA A 81 14.90 -8.48 -7.98
C ALA A 81 14.25 -7.52 -9.01
N ALA A 82 14.93 -6.44 -9.41
CA ALA A 82 14.36 -5.42 -10.29
C ALA A 82 14.12 -5.88 -11.74
N GLU A 83 14.65 -7.04 -12.13
CA GLU A 83 14.52 -7.57 -13.48
C GLU A 83 13.31 -8.51 -13.60
N GLY A 84 12.20 -7.99 -14.13
CA GLY A 84 11.05 -8.80 -14.53
C GLY A 84 9.71 -8.08 -14.38
N PRO A 85 8.67 -8.51 -15.13
CA PRO A 85 7.35 -7.90 -15.04
C PRO A 85 6.55 -8.31 -13.78
N ARG A 86 6.93 -9.41 -13.11
CA ARG A 86 6.27 -9.95 -11.91
C ARG A 86 7.24 -10.79 -11.05
N PRO A 87 6.91 -11.00 -9.76
CA PRO A 87 5.80 -10.39 -9.02
C PRO A 87 6.00 -8.88 -8.84
N LEU A 88 4.90 -8.12 -8.74
CA LEU A 88 4.98 -6.72 -8.30
C LEU A 88 5.54 -6.66 -6.87
N ARG A 89 6.36 -5.67 -6.59
CA ARG A 89 7.09 -5.47 -5.33
C ARG A 89 6.39 -4.39 -4.52
N LEU A 90 5.64 -4.82 -3.52
CA LEU A 90 4.88 -3.95 -2.63
C LEU A 90 5.56 -3.88 -1.27
N VAL A 91 5.40 -2.76 -0.56
CA VAL A 91 5.88 -2.59 0.82
C VAL A 91 4.69 -2.25 1.70
N ARG A 92 4.44 -3.04 2.75
CA ARG A 92 3.54 -2.64 3.84
C ARG A 92 4.33 -1.83 4.84
N VAL A 93 3.94 -0.57 4.98
CA VAL A 93 4.52 0.37 5.97
C VAL A 93 3.78 0.27 7.29
N ASN A 94 4.37 0.79 8.37
CA ASN A 94 3.67 0.96 9.63
C ASN A 94 2.57 2.03 9.50
N ALA A 95 1.53 1.96 10.33
CA ALA A 95 0.41 2.90 10.28
C ALA A 95 0.84 4.36 10.53
N VAL A 96 0.11 5.31 9.90
CA VAL A 96 0.30 6.75 10.12
C VAL A 96 0.17 7.08 11.61
N GLY A 97 1.08 7.91 12.12
CA GLY A 97 1.12 8.31 13.53
C GLY A 97 1.90 7.37 14.46
N THR A 98 2.42 6.25 13.94
CA THR A 98 3.40 5.43 14.68
C THR A 98 4.81 6.03 14.56
N GLU A 99 5.68 5.75 15.54
CA GLU A 99 7.07 6.24 15.54
C GLU A 99 7.91 5.69 14.37
N PHE A 100 7.44 4.64 13.69
CA PHE A 100 8.16 3.98 12.59
C PHE A 100 7.75 4.49 11.20
N HIS A 101 6.62 5.20 11.09
CA HIS A 101 6.02 5.54 9.80
C HIS A 101 6.91 6.43 8.93
N ASP A 102 7.48 7.49 9.51
CA ASP A 102 8.27 8.46 8.75
C ASP A 102 9.54 7.84 8.17
N ASP A 103 10.22 7.00 8.95
CA ASP A 103 11.38 6.25 8.48
C ASP A 103 11.00 5.22 7.39
N ASP A 104 9.83 4.58 7.50
CA ASP A 104 9.35 3.68 6.46
C ASP A 104 9.11 4.44 5.15
N MET A 105 8.51 5.63 5.23
CA MET A 105 8.28 6.48 4.06
C MET A 105 9.60 6.97 3.43
N ALA A 106 10.61 7.30 4.26
CA ALA A 106 11.95 7.61 3.79
C ALA A 106 12.60 6.40 3.08
N ALA A 107 12.45 5.19 3.63
CA ALA A 107 12.94 3.97 3.00
C ALA A 107 12.21 3.65 1.69
N VAL A 108 10.89 3.82 1.64
CA VAL A 108 10.07 3.63 0.44
C VAL A 108 10.54 4.51 -0.72
N ALA A 109 10.94 5.75 -0.46
CA ALA A 109 11.48 6.63 -1.50
C ALA A 109 12.76 6.07 -2.12
N ALA A 110 13.61 5.39 -1.34
CA ALA A 110 14.82 4.73 -1.82
C ALA A 110 14.55 3.36 -2.46
N ILE A 111 13.55 2.61 -1.98
CA ILE A 111 13.15 1.31 -2.49
C ILE A 111 12.45 1.44 -3.85
N ALA A 112 11.65 2.50 -4.04
CA ALA A 112 10.78 2.72 -5.19
C ALA A 112 9.88 1.49 -5.50
N PRO A 113 9.01 1.07 -4.56
CA PRO A 113 8.13 -0.07 -4.78
C PRO A 113 7.04 0.22 -5.81
N ASP A 114 6.46 -0.84 -6.38
CA ASP A 114 5.37 -0.75 -7.35
C ASP A 114 4.07 -0.22 -6.73
N ALA A 115 3.85 -0.48 -5.43
CA ALA A 115 2.82 0.16 -4.62
C ALA A 115 3.17 0.10 -3.12
N ILE A 116 2.54 0.98 -2.33
CA ILE A 116 2.59 0.96 -0.86
C ILE A 116 1.31 0.31 -0.34
N VAL A 117 1.43 -0.58 0.63
CA VAL A 117 0.30 -1.12 1.38
C VAL A 117 0.18 -0.33 2.68
N LEU A 118 -0.93 0.39 2.85
CA LEU A 118 -1.18 1.25 4.01
C LEU A 118 -2.15 0.56 4.98
N PRO A 119 -1.70 0.12 6.17
CA PRO A 119 -2.58 -0.42 7.19
C PRO A 119 -3.46 0.66 7.81
N LYS A 120 -4.56 0.24 8.44
CA LYS A 120 -5.51 1.08 9.20
C LYS A 120 -5.93 2.34 8.44
N ALA A 121 -6.18 2.18 7.13
CA ALA A 121 -6.35 3.30 6.23
C ALA A 121 -7.60 4.13 6.55
N THR A 122 -7.43 5.45 6.54
CA THR A 122 -8.51 6.46 6.57
C THR A 122 -8.25 7.47 5.45
N ALA A 123 -9.24 8.30 5.11
CA ALA A 123 -9.07 9.38 4.15
C ALA A 123 -7.92 10.33 4.58
N ASP A 124 -7.88 10.71 5.85
CA ASP A 124 -6.86 11.60 6.42
C ASP A 124 -5.47 10.94 6.44
N ALA A 125 -5.39 9.65 6.79
CA ALA A 125 -4.13 8.91 6.76
C ALA A 125 -3.58 8.85 5.34
N VAL A 126 -4.43 8.60 4.35
CA VAL A 126 -4.01 8.61 2.94
C VAL A 126 -3.58 10.01 2.48
N ASP A 127 -4.33 11.05 2.85
CA ASP A 127 -4.01 12.44 2.49
C ASP A 127 -2.67 12.89 3.09
N ALA A 128 -2.34 12.44 4.31
CA ALA A 128 -1.06 12.72 4.96
C ALA A 128 0.16 12.20 4.18
N LEU A 129 0.00 11.17 3.34
CA LEU A 129 1.06 10.69 2.46
C LEU A 129 1.28 11.58 1.23
N GLY A 130 0.41 12.59 1.01
CA GLY A 130 0.44 13.49 -0.13
C GLY A 130 0.02 12.83 -1.45
N THR A 131 -0.09 13.63 -2.51
CA THR A 131 -0.60 13.19 -3.82
C THR A 131 0.47 12.62 -4.76
N ALA A 132 1.75 12.72 -4.40
CA ALA A 132 2.87 12.21 -5.18
C ALA A 132 3.40 10.86 -4.64
N GLY A 133 4.00 10.05 -5.51
CA GLY A 133 4.63 8.77 -5.16
C GLY A 133 3.84 7.54 -5.65
N PRO A 134 4.25 6.33 -5.22
CA PRO A 134 3.62 5.09 -5.67
C PRO A 134 2.12 5.02 -5.34
N PRO A 135 1.33 4.26 -6.10
CA PRO A 135 -0.07 3.99 -5.76
C PRO A 135 -0.19 3.26 -4.41
N LEU A 136 -1.36 3.38 -3.80
CA LEU A 136 -1.68 2.82 -2.49
C LEU A 136 -2.66 1.64 -2.61
N VAL A 137 -2.35 0.57 -1.88
CA VAL A 137 -3.30 -0.44 -1.45
C VAL A 137 -3.72 -0.10 -0.02
N ALA A 138 -4.92 0.42 0.16
CA ALA A 138 -5.43 0.81 1.47
C ALA A 138 -6.08 -0.40 2.16
N ILE A 139 -5.55 -0.80 3.32
CA ILE A 139 -6.16 -1.85 4.12
C ILE A 139 -7.29 -1.25 4.98
N VAL A 140 -8.51 -1.71 4.69
CA VAL A 140 -9.71 -1.47 5.47
C VAL A 140 -9.84 -2.58 6.52
N GLU A 141 -9.47 -2.24 7.75
CA GLU A 141 -9.37 -3.19 8.85
C GLU A 141 -9.86 -2.64 10.19
N THR A 142 -10.57 -1.51 10.16
CA THR A 142 -11.20 -0.90 11.33
C THR A 142 -12.68 -0.65 11.09
N ALA A 143 -13.48 -0.53 12.15
CA ALA A 143 -14.92 -0.24 12.03
C ALA A 143 -15.17 1.07 11.27
N GLN A 144 -14.35 2.09 11.57
CA GLN A 144 -14.37 3.36 10.86
C GLN A 144 -14.01 3.18 9.37
N GLY A 145 -12.97 2.40 9.08
CA GLY A 145 -12.55 2.13 7.70
C GLY A 145 -13.66 1.46 6.89
N VAL A 146 -14.38 0.49 7.46
CA VAL A 146 -15.51 -0.17 6.79
C VAL A 146 -16.62 0.84 6.49
N ARG A 147 -16.94 1.70 7.46
CA ARG A 147 -17.99 2.73 7.33
C ARG A 147 -17.65 3.79 6.28
N LEU A 148 -16.37 4.10 6.09
CA LEU A 148 -15.85 5.18 5.23
C LEU A 148 -15.05 4.65 4.02
N ALA A 149 -15.30 3.41 3.60
CA ALA A 149 -14.53 2.75 2.55
C ALA A 149 -14.60 3.50 1.20
N TYR A 150 -15.71 4.19 0.92
CA TYR A 150 -15.88 4.98 -0.30
C TYR A 150 -14.98 6.22 -0.30
N GLU A 151 -14.89 6.91 0.83
CA GLU A 151 -14.05 8.08 1.03
C GLU A 151 -12.58 7.71 0.91
N ILE A 152 -12.17 6.59 1.51
CA ILE A 152 -10.82 6.04 1.37
C ILE A 152 -10.53 5.72 -0.11
N ALA A 153 -11.42 5.00 -0.79
CA ALA A 153 -11.26 4.67 -2.21
C ALA A 153 -11.30 5.88 -3.15
N SER A 154 -11.81 7.03 -2.68
CA SER A 154 -11.88 8.26 -3.47
C SER A 154 -10.57 9.06 -3.44
N GLN A 155 -9.59 8.65 -2.64
CA GLN A 155 -8.33 9.36 -2.51
C GLN A 155 -7.44 9.19 -3.75
N PRO A 156 -6.73 10.24 -4.20
CA PRO A 156 -6.05 10.24 -5.51
C PRO A 156 -5.05 9.10 -5.75
N ARG A 157 -4.33 8.65 -4.70
CA ARG A 157 -3.34 7.57 -4.81
C ARG A 157 -3.89 6.19 -4.54
N VAL A 158 -5.15 6.05 -4.08
CA VAL A 158 -5.71 4.73 -3.73
C VAL A 158 -6.11 3.98 -4.99
N ALA A 159 -5.29 2.99 -5.34
CA ALA A 159 -5.50 2.14 -6.50
C ALA A 159 -6.20 0.82 -6.15
N ALA A 160 -6.17 0.41 -4.88
CA ALA A 160 -6.90 -0.75 -4.41
C ALA A 160 -7.30 -0.66 -2.93
N LEU A 161 -8.39 -1.36 -2.58
CA LEU A 161 -8.74 -1.68 -1.20
C LEU A 161 -8.40 -3.15 -0.89
N GLN A 162 -7.92 -3.39 0.32
CA GLN A 162 -7.77 -4.73 0.90
C GLN A 162 -8.58 -4.80 2.19
N ILE A 163 -9.21 -5.95 2.48
CA ILE A 163 -9.87 -6.16 3.79
C ILE A 163 -8.90 -6.87 4.73
N GLY A 164 -8.57 -6.24 5.85
CA GLY A 164 -7.83 -6.85 6.96
C GLY A 164 -8.81 -7.52 7.91
N ALA A 165 -9.20 -8.76 7.61
CA ALA A 165 -10.24 -9.48 8.35
C ALA A 165 -9.85 -9.81 9.80
N VAL A 166 -8.56 -10.02 10.06
CA VAL A 166 -8.04 -10.39 11.38
C VAL A 166 -8.14 -9.22 12.34
N ASP A 167 -7.56 -8.07 11.98
CA ASP A 167 -7.58 -6.87 12.81
C ASP A 167 -8.99 -6.30 12.97
N LEU A 168 -9.78 -6.33 11.90
CA LEU A 168 -11.19 -5.94 11.99
C LEU A 168 -11.96 -6.84 12.94
N GLY A 169 -11.73 -8.16 12.87
CA GLY A 169 -12.40 -9.11 13.74
C GLY A 169 -12.03 -8.89 15.21
N ALA A 170 -10.76 -8.59 15.49
CA ALA A 170 -10.30 -8.22 16.83
C ALA A 170 -10.95 -6.93 17.34
N GLU A 171 -11.13 -5.91 16.46
CA GLU A 171 -11.72 -4.63 16.85
C GLU A 171 -13.22 -4.72 17.14
N VAL A 172 -13.99 -5.37 16.25
CA VAL A 172 -15.46 -5.39 16.34
C VAL A 172 -16.03 -6.67 16.97
N GLY A 173 -15.17 -7.57 17.43
CA GLY A 173 -15.55 -8.83 18.08
C GLY A 173 -16.18 -9.85 17.12
N LEU A 174 -15.67 -9.96 15.89
CA LEU A 174 -16.08 -11.03 14.97
C LEU A 174 -15.33 -12.32 15.29
N GLU A 175 -16.07 -13.41 15.38
CA GLU A 175 -15.48 -14.75 15.45
C GLU A 175 -15.24 -15.30 14.04
N PRO A 176 -14.02 -15.75 13.71
CA PRO A 176 -13.73 -16.37 12.42
C PRO A 176 -14.60 -17.59 12.19
N ARG A 177 -15.25 -17.67 11.03
CA ARG A 177 -16.05 -18.82 10.65
C ARG A 177 -15.35 -19.61 9.53
N PRO A 178 -15.49 -20.94 9.48
CA PRO A 178 -14.94 -21.73 8.37
C PRO A 178 -15.47 -21.32 6.99
N ASP A 179 -16.68 -20.74 6.94
CA ASP A 179 -17.32 -20.26 5.72
C ASP A 179 -16.90 -18.83 5.32
N GLY A 180 -16.19 -18.10 6.20
CA GLY A 180 -15.76 -16.73 5.97
C GLY A 180 -16.91 -15.72 5.82
N LEU A 181 -18.12 -16.06 6.29
CA LEU A 181 -19.31 -15.21 6.16
C LEU A 181 -19.33 -14.07 7.18
N GLU A 182 -18.53 -14.13 8.24
CA GLU A 182 -18.40 -13.08 9.25
C GLU A 182 -17.97 -11.73 8.65
N ILE A 183 -17.24 -11.76 7.53
CA ILE A 183 -16.79 -10.58 6.79
C ILE A 183 -17.64 -10.29 5.53
N LEU A 184 -18.77 -10.97 5.31
CA LEU A 184 -19.59 -10.77 4.12
C LEU A 184 -20.14 -9.34 4.02
N TYR A 185 -20.62 -8.80 5.14
CA TYR A 185 -21.08 -7.41 5.21
C TYR A 185 -19.94 -6.46 4.85
N VAL A 186 -18.72 -6.71 5.32
CA VAL A 186 -17.53 -5.86 5.10
C VAL A 186 -17.06 -5.86 3.65
N ARG A 187 -17.13 -7.02 2.98
CA ARG A 187 -16.72 -7.18 1.57
C ARG A 187 -17.61 -6.41 0.60
N SER A 188 -18.90 -6.29 0.92
CA SER A 188 -19.89 -5.65 0.04
C SER A 188 -19.65 -4.14 -0.20
N PRO A 189 -19.54 -3.27 0.82
CA PRO A 189 -19.29 -1.85 0.64
C PRO A 189 -17.89 -1.60 0.06
N ALA A 190 -16.87 -2.37 0.46
CA ALA A 190 -15.54 -2.25 -0.12
C ALA A 190 -15.54 -2.57 -1.63
N ARG A 191 -16.26 -3.62 -2.06
CA ARG A 191 -16.41 -3.92 -3.49
C ARG A 191 -17.13 -2.81 -4.25
N SER A 192 -18.20 -2.26 -3.68
CA SER A 192 -18.94 -1.15 -4.29
C SER A 192 -18.08 0.11 -4.41
N ALA A 193 -17.31 0.45 -3.37
CA ALA A 193 -16.36 1.56 -3.35
C ALA A 193 -15.27 1.39 -4.41
N SER A 194 -14.66 0.21 -4.47
CA SER A 194 -13.66 -0.14 -5.49
C SER A 194 -14.19 0.05 -6.91
N VAL A 195 -15.37 -0.52 -7.23
CA VAL A 195 -15.97 -0.39 -8.57
C VAL A 195 -16.31 1.07 -8.91
N ALA A 196 -16.88 1.82 -7.97
CA ALA A 196 -17.28 3.21 -8.21
C ALA A 196 -16.11 4.14 -8.50
N ARG A 197 -14.90 3.78 -8.04
CA ARG A 197 -13.68 4.60 -8.15
C ARG A 197 -12.62 4.01 -9.08
N HIS A 198 -12.95 2.95 -9.81
CA HIS A 198 -11.99 2.20 -10.64
C HIS A 198 -10.78 1.68 -9.85
N ALA A 199 -10.93 1.50 -8.54
CA ALA A 199 -9.95 0.84 -7.69
C ALA A 199 -10.19 -0.68 -7.69
N SER A 200 -9.15 -1.45 -7.42
CA SER A 200 -9.22 -2.91 -7.35
C SER A 200 -9.56 -3.39 -5.94
N ILE A 201 -10.13 -4.58 -5.78
CA ILE A 201 -10.23 -5.24 -4.48
C ILE A 201 -9.25 -6.41 -4.44
N LEU A 202 -8.27 -6.34 -3.55
CA LEU A 202 -7.22 -7.35 -3.48
C LEU A 202 -7.49 -8.34 -2.34
N ARG A 203 -7.10 -9.60 -2.59
CA ARG A 203 -7.18 -10.68 -1.60
C ARG A 203 -5.79 -11.17 -1.27
N ARG A 204 -5.55 -11.41 0.02
CA ARG A 204 -4.36 -12.10 0.50
C ARG A 204 -4.41 -13.58 0.07
N CYS A 205 -3.30 -14.13 -0.39
CA CYS A 205 -3.18 -15.57 -0.59
C CYS A 205 -3.22 -16.30 0.77
N PRO A 206 -3.92 -17.43 0.89
CA PRO A 206 -3.72 -18.32 2.03
C PRO A 206 -2.26 -18.77 2.06
N SER A 207 -1.64 -18.68 3.24
CA SER A 207 -0.25 -19.08 3.51
C SER A 207 -0.03 -20.58 3.39
#